data_AF-A0AAN7Q2M8-F1
#
_entry.id   AF-A0AAN7Q2M8-F1
#
_cell.length_a   1.000
_cell.length_b   1.000
_cell.length_c   1.000
_cell.angle_alpha   90.00
_cell.angle_beta   90.00
_cell.angle_gamma   90.00
#
_symmetry.space_group_name_H-M   'P 1'
#
loop_
_entity.id
_entity.type
_entity.pdbx_description
1 polymer ?
#
loop_
_entity_poly.entity_id
_entity_poly.type
_entity_poly.pdbx_seq_one_letter_code
_entity_poly.pdbx_strand_id
1 'polypeptide(L)'
;MVSTNQVLENDENYVPLRKKLFSAVLYGVASFMITVVNKTVLTTYEFPSFQVVGLGQIIASIVVLFIGKKLRLVRFPDLERSTFRKIWPLPVIFIGNMLTGLAGTKELSLPMFTVLRRFSILMTMIAELIVLGIKPSVGVQFSVYIMIFGAIIAASNDLAFNLHGYIFILLNDVFTSTNGVYMKKKLETKELGKYGLVYYNSLFMFIPALILCIITGDLRLAYEYKLWGDLLFLTQFSLSCMLRKSFLPAPSVIRKYSVVVKESSNYEDFESDCKKSFIPINGFQRTVLSAGSALISLFNPRRGDMIACLGELTGEQAAKYILSRMEESPEGTAILQNRPRINSKTVDLERLKNYPEGTLGKAYSNFLLNNRVTPDSRPMVQFVEDVNIAYAIQRYREVHDLIHTTLEMQTHMLGEVTVKWVEAIQTRLPMCITGALFGATRLRPKHRNLYRKYYLPWAIETGMNSNFLVNIYFENRWDQSLMDLQQELQINSFQQSSKDKVVQI
;
A
#
# COMPACT_ATOMS: atom_id res chain seq x y z
N MET A 1 -20.36 -27.02 -7.01
CA MET A 1 -21.17 -25.96 -6.38
C MET A 1 -20.56 -25.57 -5.04
N VAL A 2 -19.45 -24.84 -5.08
CA VAL A 2 -18.93 -24.11 -3.92
C VAL A 2 -19.68 -22.78 -3.93
N SER A 3 -20.39 -22.48 -2.84
CA SER A 3 -21.38 -21.41 -2.78
C SER A 3 -20.76 -20.06 -3.12
N THR A 4 -21.35 -19.37 -4.10
CA THR A 4 -21.05 -18.02 -4.58
C THR A 4 -20.96 -16.97 -3.45
N ASN A 5 -21.51 -17.28 -2.28
CA ASN A 5 -21.46 -16.45 -1.08
C ASN A 5 -20.08 -16.37 -0.42
N GLN A 6 -19.15 -17.32 -0.65
CA GLN A 6 -17.79 -17.25 -0.09
C GLN A 6 -16.82 -16.37 -0.90
N VAL A 7 -17.13 -16.10 -2.17
CA VAL A 7 -16.29 -15.26 -3.03
C VAL A 7 -16.61 -13.78 -2.82
N LEU A 8 -17.89 -13.45 -2.59
CA LEU A 8 -18.34 -12.07 -2.30
C LEU A 8 -17.85 -11.54 -0.95
N GLU A 9 -17.58 -12.40 0.04
CA GLU A 9 -17.06 -12.00 1.35
C GLU A 9 -15.58 -11.54 1.31
N ASN A 10 -14.83 -11.91 0.26
CA ASN A 10 -13.41 -11.58 0.13
C ASN A 10 -13.15 -10.22 -0.54
N ASP A 11 -14.09 -9.70 -1.34
CA ASP A 11 -13.99 -8.36 -1.95
C ASP A 11 -14.41 -7.23 -0.99
N GLU A 12 -15.19 -7.53 0.06
CA GLU A 12 -15.63 -6.54 1.06
C GLU A 12 -14.51 -5.97 1.96
N ASN A 13 -13.28 -6.53 1.91
CA ASN A 13 -12.17 -6.12 2.76
C ASN A 13 -11.04 -5.34 2.03
N TYR A 14 -11.22 -4.98 0.75
CA TYR A 14 -10.21 -4.20 0.04
C TYR A 14 -10.28 -2.70 0.41
N VAL A 15 -9.47 -2.29 1.38
CA VAL A 15 -9.26 -0.87 1.69
C VAL A 15 -8.23 -0.29 0.71
N PRO A 16 -8.60 0.72 -0.13
CA PRO A 16 -7.70 1.35 -1.10
C PRO A 16 -6.40 1.86 -0.47
N LEU A 17 -5.28 1.71 -1.18
CA LEU A 17 -3.96 2.16 -0.71
C LEU A 17 -3.96 3.65 -0.34
N ARG A 18 -4.69 4.50 -1.07
CA ARG A 18 -4.88 5.93 -0.76
C ARG A 18 -5.50 6.14 0.63
N LYS A 19 -6.48 5.33 1.02
CA LYS A 19 -7.10 5.44 2.36
C LYS A 19 -6.14 4.99 3.46
N LYS A 20 -5.33 3.96 3.20
CA LYS A 20 -4.27 3.50 4.12
C LYS A 20 -3.16 4.55 4.27
N LEU A 21 -2.71 5.13 3.16
CA LEU A 21 -1.68 6.16 3.14
C LEU A 21 -2.19 7.45 3.78
N PHE A 22 -3.41 7.89 3.45
CA PHE A 22 -4.04 9.04 4.08
C PHE A 22 -4.20 8.86 5.59
N SER A 23 -4.63 7.67 6.04
CA SER A 23 -4.68 7.37 7.48
C SER A 23 -3.29 7.36 8.12
N ALA A 24 -2.26 6.85 7.43
CA ALA A 24 -0.90 6.85 7.95
C ALA A 24 -0.32 8.26 8.04
N VAL A 25 -0.58 9.11 7.05
CA VAL A 25 -0.19 10.53 7.04
C VAL A 25 -0.93 11.28 8.13
N LEU A 26 -2.25 11.13 8.24
CA LEU A 26 -3.04 11.78 9.29
C LEU A 26 -2.62 11.32 10.69
N TYR A 27 -2.31 10.04 10.86
CA TYR A 27 -1.73 9.51 12.09
C TYR A 27 -0.35 10.12 12.38
N GLY A 28 0.50 10.24 11.36
CA GLY A 28 1.82 10.86 11.45
C GLY A 28 1.75 12.33 11.86
N VAL A 29 0.90 13.12 11.19
CA VAL A 29 0.67 14.55 11.48
C VAL A 29 0.12 14.71 12.89
N ALA A 30 -0.90 13.93 13.27
CA ALA A 30 -1.47 14.01 14.61
C ALA A 30 -0.46 13.57 15.69
N SER A 31 0.32 12.51 15.45
CA SER A 31 1.36 12.07 16.39
C SER A 31 2.49 13.10 16.51
N PHE A 32 2.84 13.79 15.43
CA PHE A 32 3.78 14.90 15.45
C PHE A 32 3.22 16.07 16.27
N MET A 33 1.98 16.48 16.01
CA MET A 33 1.31 17.55 16.77
C MET A 33 1.20 17.23 18.25
N ILE A 34 0.87 16.00 18.63
CA ILE A 34 0.88 15.56 20.04
C ILE A 34 2.25 15.80 20.67
N THR A 35 3.32 15.45 19.95
CA THR A 35 4.69 15.59 20.47
C THR A 35 5.08 17.05 20.60
N VAL A 36 4.73 17.88 19.61
CA VAL A 36 5.00 19.32 19.64
C VAL A 36 4.23 19.99 20.77
N VAL A 37 2.91 19.82 20.85
CA VAL A 37 2.05 20.44 21.87
C VAL A 37 2.47 20.02 23.27
N ASN A 38 2.68 18.71 23.52
CA ASN A 38 3.13 18.23 24.83
C ASN A 38 4.51 18.79 25.19
N LYS A 39 5.41 18.91 24.22
CA LYS A 39 6.73 19.49 24.46
C LYS A 39 6.64 20.99 24.75
N THR A 40 5.85 21.75 24.00
CA THR A 40 5.64 23.18 24.25
C THR A 40 5.13 23.42 25.67
N VAL A 41 4.16 22.64 26.15
CA VAL A 41 3.64 22.74 27.53
C VAL A 41 4.74 22.44 28.57
N LEU A 42 5.53 21.38 28.37
CA LEU A 42 6.51 20.93 29.37
C LEU A 42 7.84 21.73 29.34
N THR A 43 8.31 22.14 28.17
CA THR A 43 9.63 22.76 28.02
C THR A 43 9.60 24.25 27.72
N THR A 44 8.61 24.75 26.97
CA THR A 44 8.54 26.18 26.62
C THR A 44 7.80 26.96 27.70
N TYR A 45 6.71 26.40 28.22
CA TYR A 45 5.98 26.96 29.36
C TYR A 45 6.50 26.46 30.71
N GLU A 46 7.49 25.55 30.72
CA GLU A 46 8.11 25.03 31.95
C GLU A 46 7.08 24.47 32.95
N PHE A 47 6.02 23.80 32.45
CA PHE A 47 5.03 23.22 33.35
C PHE A 47 5.66 22.13 34.23
N PRO A 48 5.55 22.25 35.58
CA PRO A 48 6.41 21.50 36.49
C PRO A 48 6.05 20.01 36.59
N SER A 49 4.82 19.60 36.24
CA SER A 49 4.36 18.21 36.38
C SER A 49 3.85 17.62 35.07
N PHE A 50 4.56 16.59 34.58
CA PHE A 50 4.05 15.79 33.46
C PHE A 50 2.91 14.85 33.88
N GLN A 51 2.83 14.47 35.15
CA GLN A 51 1.81 13.54 35.65
C GLN A 51 0.43 14.19 35.63
N VAL A 52 0.35 15.49 35.94
CA VAL A 52 -0.89 16.27 35.87
C VAL A 52 -1.40 16.41 34.43
N VAL A 53 -0.51 16.55 33.44
CA VAL A 53 -0.88 16.50 32.01
C VAL A 53 -1.46 15.13 31.65
N GLY A 54 -0.82 14.04 32.10
CA GLY A 54 -1.31 12.68 31.89
C GLY A 54 -2.69 12.43 32.54
N LEU A 55 -2.90 12.94 33.75
CA LEU A 55 -4.19 12.90 34.44
C LEU A 55 -5.27 13.68 33.67
N GLY A 56 -4.92 14.88 33.17
CA GLY A 56 -5.80 15.68 32.31
C GLY A 56 -6.19 14.95 31.02
N GLN A 57 -5.26 14.22 30.39
CA GLN A 57 -5.55 13.37 29.23
C GLN A 57 -6.51 12.22 29.56
N ILE A 58 -6.38 11.60 30.74
CA ILE A 58 -7.29 10.54 31.21
C ILE A 58 -8.69 11.11 31.44
N ILE A 59 -8.81 12.26 32.12
CA ILE A 59 -10.08 12.94 32.40
C ILE A 59 -10.76 13.36 31.08
N ALA A 60 -10.03 14.04 30.20
CA ALA A 60 -10.52 14.43 28.88
C ALA A 60 -11.04 13.22 28.09
N SER A 61 -10.35 12.07 28.20
CA SER A 61 -10.78 10.84 27.53
C SER A 61 -12.13 10.33 28.04
N ILE A 62 -12.35 10.38 29.35
CA ILE A 62 -13.61 9.96 29.99
C ILE A 62 -14.72 10.93 29.58
N VAL A 63 -14.49 12.24 29.68
CA VAL A 63 -15.49 13.29 29.40
C VAL A 63 -15.93 13.25 27.93
N VAL A 64 -15.00 13.21 26.98
CA VAL A 64 -15.31 13.20 25.53
C VAL A 64 -16.15 11.98 25.15
N LEU A 65 -15.76 10.79 25.63
CA LEU A 65 -16.47 9.55 25.32
C LEU A 65 -17.82 9.45 26.04
N PHE A 66 -17.92 9.99 27.26
CA PHE A 66 -19.18 10.08 27.99
C PHE A 66 -20.18 11.02 27.29
N ILE A 67 -19.74 12.22 26.89
CA ILE A 67 -20.54 13.17 26.11
C ILE A 67 -20.92 12.54 24.76
N GLY A 68 -19.96 11.90 24.07
CA GLY A 68 -20.20 11.21 22.81
C GLY A 68 -21.24 10.09 22.90
N LYS A 69 -21.30 9.38 24.04
CA LYS A 69 -22.35 8.39 24.33
C LYS A 69 -23.70 9.04 24.59
N LYS A 70 -23.75 10.14 25.35
CA LYS A 70 -24.99 10.90 25.63
C LYS A 70 -25.58 11.52 24.36
N LEU A 71 -24.72 12.01 23.45
CA LEU A 71 -25.07 12.53 22.13
C LEU A 71 -25.37 11.43 21.10
N ARG A 72 -25.29 10.14 21.48
CA ARG A 72 -25.49 8.97 20.61
C ARG A 72 -24.55 8.90 19.39
N LEU A 73 -23.44 9.64 19.40
CA LEU A 73 -22.39 9.61 18.37
C LEU A 73 -21.53 8.33 18.48
N VAL A 74 -21.45 7.76 19.68
CA VAL A 74 -20.62 6.60 19.99
C VAL A 74 -21.42 5.55 20.77
N ARG A 75 -21.34 4.28 20.35
CA ARG A 75 -21.98 3.14 21.04
C ARG A 75 -20.92 2.23 21.65
N PHE A 76 -21.03 1.99 22.96
CA PHE A 76 -20.24 0.99 23.69
C PHE A 76 -21.04 0.44 24.89
N PRO A 77 -20.81 -0.83 25.28
CA PRO A 77 -21.59 -1.52 26.31
C PRO A 77 -21.53 -0.81 27.67
N ASP A 78 -22.55 -1.01 28.50
CA ASP A 78 -22.62 -0.48 29.87
C ASP A 78 -21.72 -1.24 30.84
N LEU A 79 -21.50 -0.65 32.03
CA LEU A 79 -20.54 -1.16 33.00
C LEU A 79 -21.06 -2.43 33.65
N GLU A 80 -20.50 -3.58 33.27
CA GLU A 80 -20.69 -4.85 33.97
C GLU A 80 -19.53 -5.13 34.94
N ARG A 81 -19.77 -5.91 36.00
CA ARG A 81 -18.71 -6.42 36.89
C ARG A 81 -17.67 -7.27 36.14
N SER A 82 -18.05 -7.87 35.00
CA SER A 82 -17.16 -8.62 34.10
C SER A 82 -16.14 -7.72 33.38
N THR A 83 -16.45 -6.42 33.23
CA THR A 83 -15.68 -5.45 32.42
C THR A 83 -14.25 -5.28 32.93
N PHE A 84 -14.05 -5.25 34.25
CA PHE A 84 -12.72 -5.14 34.83
C PHE A 84 -11.82 -6.32 34.43
N ARG A 85 -12.34 -7.56 34.55
CA ARG A 85 -11.62 -8.77 34.15
C ARG A 85 -11.37 -8.81 32.64
N LYS A 86 -12.31 -8.31 31.83
CA LYS A 86 -12.15 -8.21 30.37
C LYS A 86 -11.02 -7.25 29.97
N ILE A 87 -10.76 -6.21 30.76
CA ILE A 87 -9.78 -5.16 30.44
C ILE A 87 -8.40 -5.43 31.05
N TRP A 88 -8.34 -6.18 32.14
CA TRP A 88 -7.08 -6.65 32.70
C TRP A 88 -6.22 -7.36 31.63
N PRO A 89 -4.90 -7.09 31.54
CA PRO A 89 -4.05 -6.22 32.38
C PRO A 89 -3.79 -4.81 31.82
N LEU A 90 -4.57 -4.32 30.85
CA LEU A 90 -4.30 -3.06 30.11
C LEU A 90 -4.08 -1.81 30.97
N PRO A 91 -4.84 -1.56 32.06
CA PRO A 91 -4.69 -0.33 32.86
C PRO A 91 -3.30 -0.21 33.48
N VAL A 92 -2.74 -1.32 33.96
CA VAL A 92 -1.40 -1.35 34.58
C VAL A 92 -0.32 -1.08 33.55
N ILE A 93 -0.41 -1.75 32.38
CA ILE A 93 0.54 -1.55 31.27
C ILE A 93 0.52 -0.09 30.82
N PHE A 94 -0.66 0.52 30.77
CA PHE A 94 -0.82 1.89 30.29
C PHE A 94 -0.32 2.92 31.30
N ILE A 95 -0.51 2.70 32.61
CA ILE A 95 0.12 3.53 33.66
C ILE A 95 1.65 3.44 33.55
N GLY A 96 2.19 2.22 33.43
CA GLY A 96 3.64 2.01 33.24
C GLY A 96 4.17 2.74 32.01
N ASN A 97 3.45 2.65 30.88
CA ASN A 97 3.77 3.38 29.66
C ASN A 97 3.75 4.91 29.85
N MET A 98 2.74 5.44 30.55
CA MET A 98 2.60 6.88 30.77
C MET A 98 3.75 7.43 31.64
N LEU A 99 4.07 6.78 32.75
CA LEU A 99 5.10 7.22 33.69
C LEU A 99 6.50 7.18 33.06
N THR A 100 6.84 6.03 32.45
CA THR A 100 8.16 5.82 31.85
C THR A 100 8.38 6.68 30.60
N GLY A 101 7.32 6.92 29.82
CA GLY A 101 7.39 7.70 28.59
C GLY A 101 7.66 9.18 28.85
N LEU A 102 6.99 9.74 29.85
CA LEU A 102 7.16 11.15 30.23
C LEU A 102 8.47 11.38 31.00
N ALA A 103 8.90 10.42 31.82
CA ALA A 103 10.23 10.46 32.45
C ALA A 103 11.37 10.41 31.41
N GLY A 104 11.27 9.50 30.43
CA GLY A 104 12.28 9.35 29.38
C GLY A 104 12.42 10.56 28.45
N THR A 105 11.36 11.37 28.27
CA THR A 105 11.42 12.61 27.47
C THR A 105 12.17 13.75 28.15
N LYS A 106 12.34 13.72 29.48
CA LYS A 106 13.02 14.77 30.24
C LYS A 106 14.53 14.56 30.30
N GLU A 107 14.97 13.31 30.37
CA GLU A 107 16.36 12.92 30.66
C GLU A 107 17.24 12.73 29.41
N LEU A 108 16.64 12.58 28.22
CA LEU A 108 17.36 12.25 26.98
C LEU A 108 17.21 13.34 25.91
N SER A 109 18.25 13.47 25.08
CA SER A 109 18.18 14.27 23.86
C SER A 109 17.17 13.68 22.87
N LEU A 110 16.50 14.54 22.09
CA LEU A 110 15.51 14.10 21.10
C LEU A 110 16.07 13.08 20.09
N PRO A 111 17.30 13.24 19.54
CA PRO A 111 17.86 12.25 18.62
C PRO A 111 18.00 10.87 19.27
N MET A 112 18.55 10.80 20.49
CA MET A 112 18.76 9.54 21.19
C MET A 112 17.46 8.89 21.65
N PHE A 113 16.48 9.68 22.05
CA PHE A 113 15.12 9.21 22.32
C PHE A 113 14.54 8.49 21.09
N THR A 114 14.67 9.05 19.88
CA THR A 114 14.14 8.43 18.65
C THR A 114 14.90 7.18 18.21
N VAL A 115 16.21 7.12 18.47
CA VAL A 115 17.06 5.96 18.20
C VAL A 115 16.64 4.79 19.08
N LEU A 116 16.53 5.02 20.39
CA LEU A 116 16.19 3.97 21.35
C LEU A 116 14.77 3.44 21.14
N ARG A 117 13.82 4.31 20.73
CA ARG A 117 12.45 3.93 20.34
C ARG A 117 12.37 2.86 19.26
N ARG A 118 13.42 2.67 18.46
CA ARG A 118 13.47 1.63 17.41
C ARG A 118 13.46 0.23 18.02
N PHE A 119 13.92 0.07 19.26
CA PHE A 119 13.83 -1.19 20.02
C PHE A 119 12.39 -1.61 20.29
N SER A 120 11.45 -0.66 20.43
CA SER A 120 10.02 -0.97 20.54
C SER A 120 9.49 -1.84 19.38
N ILE A 121 10.04 -1.71 18.17
CA ILE A 121 9.60 -2.51 17.01
C ILE A 121 9.97 -3.98 17.20
N LEU A 122 11.20 -4.26 17.64
CA LEU A 122 11.64 -5.61 17.97
C LEU A 122 10.82 -6.20 19.13
N MET A 123 10.60 -5.42 20.18
CA MET A 123 9.77 -5.85 21.32
C MET A 123 8.32 -6.14 20.90
N THR A 124 7.76 -5.34 19.99
CA THR A 124 6.42 -5.56 19.43
C THR A 124 6.38 -6.85 18.62
N MET A 125 7.38 -7.12 17.79
CA MET A 125 7.48 -8.36 17.02
C MET A 125 7.53 -9.60 17.93
N ILE A 126 8.32 -9.54 19.01
CA ILE A 126 8.40 -10.61 20.02
C ILE A 126 7.07 -10.75 20.78
N ALA A 127 6.46 -9.65 21.18
CA ALA A 127 5.19 -9.64 21.90
C ALA A 127 4.04 -10.21 21.03
N GLU A 128 4.00 -9.91 19.73
CA GLU A 128 3.03 -10.50 18.80
C GLU A 128 3.21 -12.02 18.68
N LEU A 129 4.47 -12.50 18.66
CA LEU A 129 4.75 -13.93 18.65
C LEU A 129 4.26 -14.63 19.93
N ILE A 130 4.50 -14.04 21.11
CA ILE A 130 4.15 -14.65 22.41
C ILE A 130 2.64 -14.55 22.68
N VAL A 131 2.03 -13.39 22.46
CA VAL A 131 0.66 -13.08 22.92
C VAL A 131 -0.41 -13.47 21.90
N LEU A 132 -0.09 -13.34 20.61
CA LEU A 132 -1.00 -13.64 19.49
C LEU A 132 -0.61 -14.91 18.72
N GLY A 133 0.59 -15.46 18.92
CA GLY A 133 1.06 -16.64 18.20
C GLY A 133 1.40 -16.38 16.72
N ILE A 134 1.51 -15.11 16.31
CA ILE A 134 1.74 -14.74 14.90
C ILE A 134 3.25 -14.82 14.62
N LYS A 135 3.63 -15.65 13.63
CA LYS A 135 5.03 -15.78 13.18
C LYS A 135 5.34 -14.72 12.11
N PRO A 136 6.28 -13.78 12.36
CA PRO A 136 6.68 -12.79 11.37
C PRO A 136 7.42 -13.43 10.19
N SER A 137 7.23 -12.92 8.98
CA SER A 137 7.95 -13.42 7.80
C SER A 137 9.44 -13.05 7.85
N VAL A 138 10.28 -13.83 7.16
CA VAL A 138 11.75 -13.64 7.14
C VAL A 138 12.14 -12.22 6.68
N GLY A 139 11.40 -11.65 5.72
CA GLY A 139 11.63 -10.28 5.27
C GLY A 139 11.36 -9.21 6.34
N VAL A 140 10.31 -9.40 7.15
CA VAL A 140 9.99 -8.49 8.28
C VAL A 140 11.07 -8.60 9.35
N GLN A 141 11.49 -9.83 9.69
CA GLN A 141 12.56 -10.06 10.66
C GLN A 141 13.86 -9.37 10.24
N PHE A 142 14.28 -9.55 8.98
CA PHE A 142 15.48 -8.93 8.45
C PHE A 142 15.43 -7.40 8.50
N SER A 143 14.28 -6.80 8.13
CA SER A 143 14.07 -5.34 8.24
C SER A 143 14.19 -4.84 9.68
N VAL A 144 13.58 -5.55 10.63
CA VAL A 144 13.66 -5.19 12.05
C VAL A 144 15.10 -5.30 12.56
N TYR A 145 15.84 -6.35 12.21
CA TYR A 145 17.24 -6.51 12.62
C TYR A 145 18.13 -5.38 12.08
N ILE A 146 17.96 -4.96 10.83
CA ILE A 146 18.69 -3.81 10.26
C ILE A 146 18.37 -2.52 11.03
N MET A 147 17.10 -2.27 11.36
CA MET A 147 16.70 -1.08 12.11
C MET A 147 17.33 -1.03 13.51
N ILE A 148 17.39 -2.17 14.19
CA ILE A 148 18.04 -2.30 15.51
C ILE A 148 19.55 -2.14 15.40
N PHE A 149 20.18 -2.74 14.39
CA PHE A 149 21.60 -2.59 14.14
C PHE A 149 22.00 -1.12 13.96
N GLY A 150 21.25 -0.37 13.15
CA GLY A 150 21.46 1.07 13.00
C GLY A 150 21.24 1.86 14.30
N ALA A 151 20.33 1.40 15.17
CA ALA A 151 20.11 2.02 16.47
C ALA A 151 21.27 1.79 17.45
N ILE A 152 21.85 0.58 17.45
CA ILE A 152 23.02 0.23 18.26
C ILE A 152 24.24 1.05 17.84
N ILE A 153 24.48 1.18 16.53
CA ILE A 153 25.58 2.01 16.02
C ILE A 153 25.41 3.45 16.47
N ALA A 154 24.22 4.03 16.30
CA ALA A 154 23.95 5.40 16.73
C ALA A 154 24.12 5.60 18.25
N ALA A 155 23.68 4.64 19.08
CA ALA A 155 23.83 4.70 20.53
C ALA A 155 25.29 4.51 21.00
N SER A 156 26.10 3.74 20.25
CA SER A 156 27.51 3.50 20.59
C SER A 156 28.39 4.75 20.52
N ASN A 157 27.93 5.78 19.80
CA ASN A 157 28.65 7.04 19.63
C ASN A 157 27.97 8.22 20.36
N ASP A 158 27.12 7.93 21.36
CA ASP A 158 26.44 8.96 22.15
C ASP A 158 27.36 9.50 23.25
N LEU A 159 27.81 10.74 23.07
CA LEU A 159 28.63 11.46 24.05
C LEU A 159 27.82 11.95 25.28
N ALA A 160 26.48 11.95 25.20
CA ALA A 160 25.57 12.41 26.26
C ALA A 160 24.90 11.24 27.02
N PHE A 161 25.62 10.14 27.22
CA PHE A 161 25.10 8.92 27.81
C PHE A 161 24.54 9.14 29.24
N ASN A 162 23.26 8.85 29.44
CA ASN A 162 22.57 8.87 30.74
C ASN A 162 21.89 7.51 30.99
N LEU A 163 22.49 6.68 31.86
CA LEU A 163 22.01 5.34 32.15
C LEU A 163 20.54 5.30 32.62
N HIS A 164 20.14 6.26 33.47
CA HIS A 164 18.76 6.33 33.96
C HIS A 164 17.77 6.61 32.83
N GLY A 165 18.08 7.57 31.95
CA GLY A 165 17.27 7.87 30.77
C GLY A 165 17.12 6.68 29.82
N TYR A 166 18.20 5.94 29.59
CA TYR A 166 18.22 4.75 28.73
C TYR A 166 17.35 3.61 29.31
N ILE A 167 17.41 3.37 30.62
CA ILE A 167 16.56 2.37 31.27
C ILE A 167 15.09 2.77 31.17
N PHE A 168 14.75 4.03 31.42
CA PHE A 168 13.37 4.51 31.34
C PHE A 168 12.78 4.38 29.93
N ILE A 169 13.54 4.70 28.87
CA ILE A 169 13.03 4.60 27.50
C ILE A 169 12.89 3.16 27.03
N LEU A 170 13.82 2.26 27.38
CA LEU A 170 13.70 0.83 27.04
C LEU A 170 12.53 0.20 27.80
N LEU A 171 12.32 0.57 29.06
CA LEU A 171 11.15 0.15 29.82
C LEU A 171 9.86 0.72 29.20
N ASN A 172 9.89 1.97 28.73
CA ASN A 172 8.77 2.57 27.99
C ASN A 172 8.45 1.79 26.71
N ASP A 173 9.46 1.32 25.99
CA ASP A 173 9.29 0.53 24.78
C ASP A 173 8.65 -0.84 25.05
N VAL A 174 8.97 -1.48 26.18
CA VAL A 174 8.31 -2.72 26.63
C VAL A 174 6.82 -2.46 26.91
N PHE A 175 6.51 -1.40 27.65
CA PHE A 175 5.11 -1.06 27.94
C PHE A 175 4.35 -0.64 26.68
N THR A 176 4.99 0.10 25.77
CA THR A 176 4.39 0.52 24.49
C THR A 176 4.04 -0.67 23.61
N SER A 177 4.99 -1.60 23.45
CA SER A 177 4.81 -2.81 22.63
C SER A 177 3.73 -3.72 23.23
N THR A 178 3.83 -4.00 24.53
CA THR A 178 2.85 -4.83 25.25
C THR A 178 1.45 -4.22 25.20
N ASN A 179 1.33 -2.90 25.40
CA ASN A 179 0.05 -2.19 25.27
C ASN A 179 -0.55 -2.36 23.87
N GLY A 180 0.25 -2.16 22.81
CA GLY A 180 -0.20 -2.32 21.42
C GLY A 180 -0.74 -3.72 21.13
N VAL A 181 -0.02 -4.76 21.57
CA VAL A 181 -0.39 -6.16 21.31
C VAL A 181 -1.60 -6.60 22.13
N TYR A 182 -1.68 -6.27 23.42
CA TYR A 182 -2.85 -6.59 24.24
C TYR A 182 -4.10 -5.83 23.79
N MET A 183 -3.96 -4.56 23.37
CA MET A 183 -5.07 -3.80 22.78
C MET A 183 -5.60 -4.47 21.51
N LYS A 184 -4.69 -4.94 20.63
CA LYS A 184 -5.06 -5.70 19.42
C LYS A 184 -5.82 -6.99 19.78
N LYS A 185 -5.31 -7.77 20.74
CA LYS A 185 -5.96 -8.99 21.23
C LYS A 185 -7.40 -8.74 21.74
N LYS A 186 -7.60 -7.68 22.52
CA LYS A 186 -8.92 -7.34 23.10
C LYS A 186 -9.89 -6.71 22.09
N LEU A 187 -9.38 -6.10 21.02
CA LEU A 187 -10.20 -5.63 19.90
C LEU A 187 -10.70 -6.79 19.04
N GLU A 188 -9.90 -7.84 18.86
CA GLU A 188 -10.27 -9.03 18.07
C GLU A 188 -11.41 -9.83 18.70
N THR A 189 -11.53 -9.85 20.03
CA THR A 189 -12.64 -10.53 20.73
C THR A 189 -13.99 -9.79 20.62
N LYS A 190 -14.00 -8.55 20.10
CA LYS A 190 -15.20 -7.70 19.87
C LYS A 190 -16.10 -7.40 21.09
N GLU A 191 -15.76 -7.86 22.29
CA GLU A 191 -16.65 -7.77 23.46
C GLU A 191 -16.95 -6.33 23.92
N LEU A 192 -15.96 -5.43 23.84
CA LEU A 192 -16.05 -4.06 24.37
C LEU A 192 -16.10 -2.98 23.26
N GLY A 193 -15.72 -3.34 22.04
CA GLY A 193 -15.47 -2.40 20.95
C GLY A 193 -14.32 -1.42 21.23
N LYS A 194 -13.93 -0.63 20.22
CA LYS A 194 -12.82 0.33 20.32
C LYS A 194 -13.06 1.39 21.41
N TYR A 195 -14.23 2.02 21.38
CA TYR A 195 -14.55 3.13 22.27
C TYR A 195 -14.77 2.67 23.71
N GLY A 196 -15.38 1.51 23.92
CA GLY A 196 -15.51 0.90 25.25
C GLY A 196 -14.16 0.56 25.85
N LEU A 197 -13.25 -0.04 25.07
CA LEU A 197 -11.91 -0.37 25.54
C LEU A 197 -11.12 0.88 25.97
N VAL A 198 -11.18 1.97 25.19
CA VAL A 198 -10.52 3.24 25.56
C VAL A 198 -11.18 3.90 26.77
N TYR A 199 -12.52 3.94 26.83
CA TYR A 199 -13.27 4.54 27.93
C TYR A 199 -12.98 3.85 29.26
N TYR A 200 -13.21 2.54 29.33
CA TYR A 200 -13.06 1.78 30.57
C TYR A 200 -11.60 1.62 30.99
N ASN A 201 -10.65 1.54 30.05
CA ASN A 201 -9.24 1.61 30.39
C ASN A 201 -8.92 2.94 31.09
N SER A 202 -9.42 4.06 30.55
CA SER A 202 -9.21 5.39 31.15
C SER A 202 -9.89 5.50 32.53
N LEU A 203 -11.10 4.98 32.66
CA LEU A 203 -11.86 4.98 33.91
C LEU A 203 -11.12 4.23 35.03
N PHE A 204 -10.63 3.02 34.74
CA PHE A 204 -9.91 2.21 35.74
C PHE A 204 -8.50 2.72 36.04
N MET A 205 -7.88 3.47 35.12
CA MET A 205 -6.59 4.12 35.37
C MET A 205 -6.68 5.40 36.18
N PHE A 206 -7.84 6.06 36.20
CA PHE A 206 -8.00 7.36 36.85
C PHE A 206 -7.64 7.31 38.34
N ILE A 207 -8.17 6.33 39.08
CA ILE A 207 -7.95 6.23 40.53
C ILE A 207 -6.46 5.99 40.87
N PRO A 208 -5.78 4.98 40.28
CA PRO A 208 -4.35 4.78 40.53
C PRO A 208 -3.48 5.97 40.09
N ALA A 209 -3.79 6.60 38.96
CA ALA A 209 -3.03 7.76 38.47
C ALA A 209 -3.20 8.98 39.39
N LEU A 210 -4.40 9.20 39.93
CA LEU A 210 -4.67 10.26 40.89
C LEU A 210 -3.92 10.03 42.21
N ILE A 211 -3.96 8.80 42.75
CA ILE A 211 -3.22 8.43 43.96
C ILE A 211 -1.71 8.68 43.75
N LEU A 212 -1.16 8.27 42.62
CA LEU A 212 0.24 8.48 42.30
C LEU A 212 0.60 9.96 42.25
N CYS A 213 -0.23 10.79 41.60
CA CYS A 213 -0.05 12.24 41.52
C CYS A 213 -0.11 12.95 42.88
N ILE A 214 -0.87 12.41 43.83
CA ILE A 214 -0.94 12.91 45.20
C ILE A 214 0.34 12.52 45.96
N ILE A 215 0.77 11.26 45.84
CA ILE A 215 1.98 10.75 46.53
C ILE A 215 3.25 11.46 46.06
N THR A 216 3.38 11.73 44.76
CA THR A 216 4.55 12.41 44.19
C THR A 216 4.59 13.91 44.49
N GLY A 217 3.50 14.50 45.02
CA GLY A 217 3.39 15.94 45.28
C GLY A 217 3.22 16.79 44.02
N ASP A 218 3.14 16.16 42.85
CA ASP A 218 3.01 16.81 41.54
C ASP A 218 1.73 17.65 41.43
N LEU A 219 0.66 17.25 42.12
CA LEU A 219 -0.59 18.00 42.17
C LEU A 219 -0.41 19.37 42.84
N ARG A 220 0.44 19.44 43.86
CA ARG A 220 0.75 20.68 44.56
C ARG A 220 1.62 21.61 43.71
N LEU A 221 2.63 21.06 43.03
CA LEU A 221 3.47 21.79 42.09
C LEU A 221 2.66 22.38 40.92
N ALA A 222 1.66 21.64 40.42
CA ALA A 222 0.78 22.14 39.39
C ALA A 222 -0.18 23.23 39.90
N TYR A 223 -0.67 23.14 41.14
CA TYR A 223 -1.54 24.17 41.71
C TYR A 223 -0.82 25.51 41.90
N GLU A 224 0.45 25.47 42.31
CA GLU A 224 1.28 26.66 42.54
C GLU A 224 1.86 27.29 41.25
N TYR A 225 1.49 26.75 40.08
CA TYR A 225 2.01 27.20 38.79
C TYR A 225 1.46 28.57 38.36
N LYS A 226 2.35 29.48 37.94
CA LYS A 226 2.03 30.90 37.77
C LYS A 226 1.27 31.26 36.49
N LEU A 227 1.34 30.43 35.44
CA LEU A 227 0.79 30.75 34.12
C LEU A 227 -0.63 30.20 33.88
N TRP A 228 -1.35 29.80 34.93
CA TRP A 228 -2.77 29.40 34.80
C TRP A 228 -3.68 30.52 34.25
N GLY A 229 -3.29 31.79 34.40
CA GLY A 229 -4.01 32.94 33.86
C GLY A 229 -3.72 33.26 32.38
N ASP A 230 -2.72 32.62 31.76
CA ASP A 230 -2.39 32.85 30.35
C ASP A 230 -3.30 32.03 29.43
N LEU A 231 -4.02 32.72 28.53
CA LEU A 231 -4.93 32.11 27.57
C LEU A 231 -4.19 31.19 26.57
N LEU A 232 -2.95 31.55 26.20
CA LEU A 232 -2.16 30.72 25.29
C LEU A 232 -1.69 29.44 25.98
N PHE A 233 -1.23 29.51 27.23
CA PHE A 233 -0.95 28.32 28.02
C PHE A 233 -2.20 27.43 28.19
N LEU A 234 -3.34 28.00 28.56
CA LEU A 234 -4.59 27.24 28.78
C LEU A 234 -5.07 26.52 27.52
N THR A 235 -4.97 27.17 26.35
CA THR A 235 -5.34 26.54 25.07
C THR A 235 -4.39 25.40 24.71
N GLN A 236 -3.08 25.57 24.89
CA GLN A 236 -2.09 24.53 24.65
C GLN A 236 -2.22 23.35 25.64
N PHE A 237 -2.48 23.63 26.92
CA PHE A 237 -2.71 22.62 27.94
C PHE A 237 -4.00 21.83 27.67
N SER A 238 -5.08 22.51 27.30
CA SER A 238 -6.35 21.88 26.91
C SER A 238 -6.18 21.02 25.65
N LEU A 239 -5.44 21.51 24.66
CA LEU A 239 -5.13 20.77 23.45
C LEU A 239 -4.27 19.53 23.75
N SER A 240 -3.28 19.64 24.63
CA SER A 240 -2.48 18.51 25.14
C SER A 240 -3.34 17.46 25.83
N CYS A 241 -4.35 17.88 26.59
CA CYS A 241 -5.28 16.99 27.27
C CYS A 241 -6.24 16.28 26.30
N MET A 242 -6.71 16.97 25.26
CA MET A 242 -7.59 16.39 24.23
C MET A 242 -6.86 15.40 23.31
N LEU A 243 -5.59 15.69 22.97
CA LEU A 243 -4.82 14.93 21.99
C LEU A 243 -4.09 13.73 22.61
N ARG A 244 -4.84 12.69 22.94
CA ARG A 244 -4.27 11.40 23.38
C ARG A 244 -4.11 10.42 22.21
N LYS A 245 -2.96 9.74 22.11
CA LYS A 245 -2.67 8.68 21.10
C LYS A 245 -3.75 7.60 21.00
N SER A 246 -4.47 7.31 22.09
CA SER A 246 -5.55 6.31 22.14
C SER A 246 -6.82 6.71 21.36
N PHE A 247 -7.02 7.99 21.04
CA PHE A 247 -8.14 8.44 20.21
C PHE A 247 -7.91 8.23 18.71
N LEU A 248 -6.65 8.19 18.29
CA LEU A 248 -6.29 8.01 16.90
C LEU A 248 -6.65 6.59 16.41
N PRO A 249 -7.25 6.44 15.22
CA PRO A 249 -7.44 5.13 14.62
C PRO A 249 -6.05 4.53 14.31
N ALA A 250 -5.72 3.41 14.96
CA ALA A 250 -4.53 2.66 14.61
C ALA A 250 -4.63 2.19 13.14
N PRO A 251 -3.53 2.21 12.35
CA PRO A 251 -3.52 1.76 10.96
C PRO A 251 -4.02 0.32 10.77
N SER A 252 -3.87 -0.53 11.79
CA SER A 252 -4.35 -1.92 11.81
C SER A 252 -5.86 -2.08 12.01
N VAL A 253 -6.57 -1.03 12.44
CA VAL A 253 -7.97 -1.10 12.91
C VAL A 253 -8.97 -0.48 11.93
N ILE A 254 -8.50 0.24 10.89
CA ILE A 254 -9.35 0.66 9.75
C ILE A 254 -9.49 -0.49 8.73
N ARG A 255 -9.57 -1.73 9.20
CA ARG A 255 -9.82 -2.90 8.35
C ARG A 255 -11.30 -3.19 8.17
N LYS A 256 -12.20 -2.49 8.89
CA LYS A 256 -13.62 -2.90 8.92
C LYS A 256 -14.71 -1.85 8.85
N TYR A 257 -14.42 -0.57 8.67
CA TYR A 257 -15.49 0.42 8.48
C TYR A 257 -15.08 1.54 7.52
N SER A 258 -15.66 1.51 6.32
CA SER A 258 -16.16 2.71 5.65
C SER A 258 -17.06 2.32 4.47
N VAL A 259 -18.34 2.11 4.77
CA VAL A 259 -19.44 2.30 3.80
C VAL A 259 -20.39 3.32 4.43
N VAL A 260 -20.49 4.49 3.81
CA VAL A 260 -21.71 5.03 3.20
C VAL A 260 -21.23 6.07 2.18
N VAL A 261 -21.27 5.74 0.89
CA VAL A 261 -21.41 6.76 -0.16
C VAL A 261 -22.54 6.28 -1.05
N LYS A 262 -23.54 7.15 -1.15
CA LYS A 262 -24.75 7.00 -1.95
C LYS A 262 -24.35 6.94 -3.43
N GLU A 263 -24.88 5.96 -4.15
CA GLU A 263 -24.86 5.94 -5.61
C GLU A 263 -25.53 7.18 -6.19
N SER A 264 -24.90 7.75 -7.22
CA SER A 264 -25.60 8.34 -8.35
C SER A 264 -24.74 8.19 -9.61
N SER A 265 -25.24 7.34 -10.49
CA SER A 265 -24.99 7.20 -11.94
C SER A 265 -24.29 8.36 -12.65
N ASN A 266 -23.26 8.05 -13.45
CA ASN A 266 -23.31 8.12 -14.92
C ASN A 266 -22.00 7.55 -15.51
N TYR A 267 -22.09 6.91 -16.67
CA TYR A 267 -20.98 6.35 -17.45
C TYR A 267 -19.75 7.28 -17.43
N GLU A 268 -18.61 6.79 -16.94
CA GLU A 268 -17.40 7.61 -16.84
C GLU A 268 -16.51 7.47 -18.09
N ASP A 269 -16.34 8.58 -18.80
CA ASP A 269 -15.29 8.75 -19.82
C ASP A 269 -13.92 8.44 -19.23
N PHE A 270 -13.04 7.79 -20.00
CA PHE A 270 -11.63 7.53 -19.65
C PHE A 270 -10.95 8.76 -19.03
N GLU A 271 -11.31 9.95 -19.49
CA GLU A 271 -10.77 11.22 -18.99
C GLU A 271 -11.14 11.52 -17.53
N SER A 272 -12.36 11.18 -17.10
CA SER A 272 -12.76 11.27 -15.69
C SER A 272 -11.94 10.32 -14.82
N ASP A 273 -11.86 9.06 -15.26
CA ASP A 273 -11.09 8.02 -14.57
C ASP A 273 -9.60 8.37 -14.47
N CYS A 274 -9.02 8.91 -15.56
CA CYS A 274 -7.65 9.36 -15.64
C CYS A 274 -7.40 10.54 -14.70
N LYS A 275 -8.26 11.59 -14.72
CA LYS A 275 -8.17 12.74 -13.81
C LYS A 275 -8.30 12.33 -12.34
N LYS A 276 -9.15 11.34 -12.02
CA LYS A 276 -9.30 10.80 -10.66
C LYS A 276 -8.09 10.02 -10.17
N SER A 277 -7.39 9.37 -11.10
CA SER A 277 -6.25 8.49 -10.81
C SER A 277 -4.88 9.19 -10.90
N PHE A 278 -4.81 10.34 -11.56
CA PHE A 278 -3.58 11.12 -11.74
C PHE A 278 -2.99 11.61 -10.42
N ILE A 279 -1.67 11.45 -10.27
CA ILE A 279 -0.89 11.88 -9.11
C ILE A 279 0.22 12.80 -9.60
N PRO A 280 0.16 14.12 -9.30
CA PRO A 280 1.24 15.03 -9.65
C PRO A 280 2.47 14.72 -8.79
N ILE A 281 3.63 14.59 -9.45
CA ILE A 281 4.92 14.31 -8.80
C ILE A 281 6.00 15.26 -9.31
N ASN A 282 6.91 15.67 -8.42
CA ASN A 282 8.07 16.47 -8.80
C ASN A 282 9.25 15.60 -9.28
N GLY A 283 10.28 16.21 -9.88
CA GLY A 283 11.42 15.47 -10.44
C GLY A 283 12.16 14.60 -9.43
N PHE A 284 12.29 15.05 -8.18
CA PHE A 284 12.90 14.27 -7.10
C PHE A 284 12.04 13.05 -6.73
N GLN A 285 10.73 13.23 -6.55
CA GLN A 285 9.78 12.15 -6.28
C GLN A 285 9.76 11.13 -7.41
N ARG A 286 9.81 11.59 -8.67
CA ARG A 286 9.92 10.73 -9.85
C ARG A 286 11.18 9.86 -9.79
N THR A 287 12.33 10.44 -9.47
CA THR A 287 13.59 9.68 -9.34
C THR A 287 13.53 8.65 -8.21
N VAL A 288 13.05 9.04 -7.02
CA VAL A 288 12.94 8.14 -5.87
C VAL A 288 11.95 7.00 -6.15
N LEU A 289 10.79 7.32 -6.74
CA LEU A 289 9.77 6.33 -7.06
C LEU A 289 10.24 5.38 -8.17
N SER A 290 10.95 5.88 -9.18
CA SER A 290 11.60 5.05 -10.21
C SER A 290 12.62 4.09 -9.59
N ALA A 291 13.53 4.59 -8.75
CA ALA A 291 14.55 3.77 -8.10
C ALA A 291 13.93 2.70 -7.18
N GLY A 292 12.94 3.09 -6.36
CA GLY A 292 12.21 2.16 -5.50
C GLY A 292 11.44 1.11 -6.29
N SER A 293 10.80 1.51 -7.39
CA SER A 293 10.05 0.61 -8.28
C SER A 293 10.96 -0.36 -9.02
N ALA A 294 12.13 0.10 -9.47
CA ALA A 294 13.15 -0.76 -10.08
C ALA A 294 13.67 -1.81 -9.10
N LEU A 295 14.04 -1.39 -7.88
CA LEU A 295 14.51 -2.31 -6.84
C LEU A 295 13.47 -3.38 -6.52
N ILE A 296 12.22 -2.99 -6.26
CA ILE A 296 11.16 -3.94 -5.91
C ILE A 296 10.85 -4.88 -7.09
N SER A 297 10.87 -4.39 -8.32
CA SER A 297 10.61 -5.21 -9.52
C SER A 297 11.71 -6.25 -9.76
N LEU A 298 12.96 -5.93 -9.44
CA LEU A 298 14.08 -6.88 -9.51
C LEU A 298 13.96 -8.00 -8.48
N PHE A 299 13.64 -7.65 -7.22
CA PHE A 299 13.50 -8.61 -6.12
C PHE A 299 12.20 -9.42 -6.17
N ASN A 300 11.11 -8.83 -6.65
CA ASN A 300 9.82 -9.50 -6.80
C ASN A 300 9.17 -9.20 -8.15
N PRO A 301 9.55 -9.93 -9.22
CA PRO A 301 9.00 -9.75 -10.57
C PRO A 301 7.49 -10.04 -10.68
N ARG A 302 6.88 -10.67 -9.67
CA ARG A 302 5.42 -10.94 -9.66
C ARG A 302 4.59 -9.71 -9.24
N ARG A 303 5.23 -8.63 -8.79
CA ARG A 303 4.61 -7.33 -8.48
C ARG A 303 4.47 -6.50 -9.76
N GLY A 304 3.46 -6.82 -10.58
CA GLY A 304 3.20 -6.13 -11.85
C GLY A 304 2.90 -4.63 -11.70
N ASP A 305 2.39 -4.20 -10.54
CA ASP A 305 2.16 -2.80 -10.18
C ASP A 305 3.45 -1.96 -10.19
N MET A 306 4.54 -2.51 -9.66
CA MET A 306 5.83 -1.80 -9.61
C MET A 306 6.51 -1.75 -10.97
N ILE A 307 6.29 -2.78 -11.80
CA ILE A 307 6.78 -2.81 -13.19
C ILE A 307 6.04 -1.76 -14.03
N ALA A 308 4.72 -1.68 -13.87
CA ALA A 308 3.88 -0.66 -14.50
C ALA A 308 4.30 0.76 -14.08
N CYS A 309 4.49 0.99 -12.78
CA CYS A 309 4.98 2.24 -12.22
C CYS A 309 6.36 2.62 -12.79
N LEU A 310 7.31 1.69 -12.81
CA LEU A 310 8.64 1.93 -13.40
C LEU A 310 8.55 2.31 -14.88
N GLY A 311 7.71 1.61 -15.64
CA GLY A 311 7.46 1.88 -17.05
C GLY A 311 6.89 3.28 -17.30
N GLU A 312 5.94 3.73 -16.48
CA GLU A 312 5.38 5.09 -16.55
C GLU A 312 6.44 6.16 -16.31
N LEU A 313 7.23 6.00 -15.25
CA LEU A 313 8.14 7.05 -14.79
C LEU A 313 9.38 7.19 -15.68
N THR A 314 9.80 6.11 -16.34
CA THR A 314 11.00 6.07 -17.18
C THR A 314 10.69 6.09 -18.68
N GLY A 315 9.44 5.86 -19.07
CA GLY A 315 9.03 5.64 -20.47
C GLY A 315 8.45 6.84 -21.19
N GLU A 316 8.57 8.07 -20.68
CA GLU A 316 7.88 9.25 -21.26
C GLU A 316 8.16 9.45 -22.76
N GLN A 317 9.42 9.33 -23.19
CA GLN A 317 9.79 9.47 -24.60
C GLN A 317 9.20 8.36 -25.48
N ALA A 318 9.17 7.13 -24.94
CA ALA A 318 8.57 5.99 -25.63
C ALA A 318 7.05 6.14 -25.71
N ALA A 319 6.40 6.67 -24.67
CA ALA A 319 4.97 6.94 -24.66
C ALA A 319 4.57 8.00 -25.70
N LYS A 320 5.36 9.08 -25.85
CA LYS A 320 5.19 10.06 -26.93
C LYS A 320 5.34 9.42 -28.32
N TYR A 321 6.28 8.50 -28.46
CA TYR A 321 6.48 7.75 -29.71
C TYR A 321 5.30 6.79 -30.00
N ILE A 322 4.75 6.11 -29.00
CA ILE A 322 3.54 5.29 -29.18
C ILE A 322 2.38 6.17 -29.64
N LEU A 323 2.18 7.33 -28.99
CA LEU A 323 1.14 8.27 -29.36
C LEU A 323 1.29 8.74 -30.81
N SER A 324 2.49 9.15 -31.24
CA SER A 324 2.71 9.60 -32.63
C SER A 324 2.43 8.49 -33.65
N ARG A 325 2.80 7.24 -33.33
CA ARG A 325 2.50 6.07 -34.17
C ARG A 325 1.00 5.74 -34.23
N MET A 326 0.24 6.04 -33.17
CA MET A 326 -1.22 5.93 -33.18
C MET A 326 -1.85 7.01 -34.05
N GLU A 327 -1.36 8.24 -33.99
CA GLU A 327 -1.85 9.38 -34.80
C GLU A 327 -1.55 9.22 -36.30
N GLU A 328 -0.44 8.57 -36.67
CA GLU A 328 -0.09 8.29 -38.07
C GLU A 328 -1.02 7.27 -38.75
N SER A 329 -1.77 6.49 -37.98
CA SER A 329 -2.66 5.43 -38.49
C SER A 329 -4.13 5.85 -38.43
N PRO A 330 -4.93 5.61 -39.48
CA PRO A 330 -6.38 5.84 -39.42
C PRO A 330 -7.07 5.06 -38.30
N GLU A 331 -6.69 3.78 -38.10
CA GLU A 331 -7.24 2.93 -37.03
C GLU A 331 -6.76 3.40 -35.66
N GLY A 332 -5.48 3.76 -35.53
CA GLY A 332 -4.93 4.33 -34.29
C GLY A 332 -5.60 5.65 -33.89
N THR A 333 -5.89 6.53 -34.86
CA THR A 333 -6.60 7.80 -34.63
C THR A 333 -8.03 7.55 -34.15
N ALA A 334 -8.74 6.59 -34.76
CA ALA A 334 -10.08 6.20 -34.30
C ALA A 334 -10.06 5.65 -32.87
N ILE A 335 -9.04 4.87 -32.50
CA ILE A 335 -8.84 4.39 -31.12
C ILE A 335 -8.57 5.55 -30.15
N LEU A 336 -7.75 6.54 -30.52
CA LEU A 336 -7.48 7.72 -29.69
C LEU A 336 -8.73 8.59 -29.47
N GLN A 337 -9.63 8.64 -30.46
CA GLN A 337 -10.90 9.37 -30.38
C GLN A 337 -11.93 8.63 -29.52
N ASN A 338 -12.17 7.35 -29.81
CA ASN A 338 -13.20 6.55 -29.13
C ASN A 338 -12.78 6.09 -27.73
N ARG A 339 -11.46 6.04 -27.48
CA ARG A 339 -10.83 5.56 -26.24
C ARG A 339 -11.42 4.26 -25.68
N PRO A 340 -11.59 3.20 -26.50
CA PRO A 340 -12.15 1.94 -26.02
C PRO A 340 -11.29 1.35 -24.90
N ARG A 341 -11.94 0.69 -23.94
CA ARG A 341 -11.28 0.02 -22.81
C ARG A 341 -11.47 -1.48 -22.94
N ILE A 342 -10.47 -2.24 -22.51
CA ILE A 342 -10.54 -3.71 -22.45
C ILE A 342 -10.47 -4.12 -20.98
N ASN A 343 -11.64 -4.33 -20.38
CA ASN A 343 -11.81 -4.76 -19.00
C ASN A 343 -13.09 -5.59 -18.86
N SER A 344 -13.31 -6.24 -17.72
CA SER A 344 -14.48 -7.12 -17.53
C SER A 344 -15.83 -6.39 -17.55
N LYS A 345 -15.84 -5.04 -17.50
CA LYS A 345 -17.07 -4.24 -17.63
C LYS A 345 -17.45 -3.98 -19.09
N THR A 346 -16.47 -4.01 -19.99
CA THR A 346 -16.62 -3.63 -21.41
C THR A 346 -16.59 -4.83 -22.34
N VAL A 347 -15.85 -5.88 -21.97
CA VAL A 347 -15.74 -7.12 -22.73
C VAL A 347 -16.53 -8.23 -22.04
N ASP A 348 -17.55 -8.74 -22.73
CA ASP A 348 -18.34 -9.89 -22.27
C ASP A 348 -17.57 -11.20 -22.48
N LEU A 349 -16.90 -11.66 -21.43
CA LEU A 349 -16.10 -12.88 -21.44
C LEU A 349 -16.95 -14.15 -21.67
N GLU A 350 -18.22 -14.17 -21.26
CA GLU A 350 -19.10 -15.32 -21.52
C GLU A 350 -19.47 -15.39 -23.00
N ARG A 351 -19.68 -14.24 -23.63
CA ARG A 351 -19.87 -14.18 -25.08
C ARG A 351 -18.64 -14.68 -25.82
N LEU A 352 -17.43 -14.25 -25.44
CA LEU A 352 -16.18 -14.67 -26.08
C LEU A 352 -15.95 -16.19 -26.02
N LYS A 353 -16.35 -16.86 -24.94
CA LYS A 353 -16.28 -18.33 -24.83
C LYS A 353 -17.10 -19.07 -25.88
N ASN A 354 -18.18 -18.46 -26.37
CA ASN A 354 -19.11 -19.07 -27.31
C ASN A 354 -18.75 -18.83 -28.78
N TYR A 355 -17.69 -18.08 -29.07
CA TYR A 355 -17.22 -17.90 -30.45
C TYR A 355 -16.66 -19.21 -31.03
N PRO A 356 -16.69 -19.39 -32.38
CA PRO A 356 -16.11 -20.54 -33.04
C PRO A 356 -14.61 -20.69 -32.77
N GLU A 357 -14.12 -21.93 -32.73
CA GLU A 357 -12.68 -22.22 -32.64
C GLU A 357 -11.92 -21.59 -33.82
N GLY A 358 -10.73 -21.05 -33.55
CA GLY A 358 -9.90 -20.34 -34.53
C GLY A 358 -10.20 -18.83 -34.67
N THR A 359 -11.25 -18.31 -34.02
CA THR A 359 -11.49 -16.86 -33.96
C THR A 359 -10.67 -16.18 -32.86
N LEU A 360 -10.43 -14.87 -32.99
CA LEU A 360 -9.72 -14.07 -31.98
C LEU A 360 -10.40 -14.14 -30.61
N GLY A 361 -11.73 -13.99 -30.57
CA GLY A 361 -12.50 -13.98 -29.32
C GLY A 361 -12.37 -15.30 -28.55
N LYS A 362 -12.49 -16.42 -29.27
CA LYS A 362 -12.32 -17.76 -28.68
C LYS A 362 -10.87 -17.99 -28.23
N ALA A 363 -9.89 -17.59 -29.05
CA ALA A 363 -8.47 -17.69 -28.71
C ALA A 363 -8.11 -16.87 -27.46
N TYR A 364 -8.62 -15.64 -27.36
CA TYR A 364 -8.38 -14.77 -26.20
C TYR A 364 -9.03 -15.32 -24.94
N SER A 365 -10.28 -15.78 -25.02
CA SER A 365 -10.94 -16.45 -23.90
C SER A 365 -10.15 -17.68 -23.42
N ASN A 366 -9.70 -18.53 -24.36
CA ASN A 366 -8.88 -19.70 -24.04
C ASN A 366 -7.53 -19.30 -23.41
N PHE A 367 -6.90 -18.22 -23.91
CA PHE A 367 -5.66 -17.68 -23.34
C PHE A 367 -5.85 -17.25 -21.88
N LEU A 368 -6.90 -16.48 -21.57
CA LEU A 368 -7.21 -16.02 -20.22
C LEU A 368 -7.44 -17.21 -19.27
N LEU A 369 -8.22 -18.21 -19.69
CA LEU A 369 -8.51 -19.42 -18.91
C LEU A 369 -7.24 -20.26 -18.66
N ASN A 370 -6.44 -20.50 -19.70
CA ASN A 370 -5.23 -21.32 -19.62
C ASN A 370 -4.16 -20.69 -18.74
N ASN A 371 -4.00 -19.36 -18.82
CA ASN A 371 -2.99 -18.63 -18.06
C ASN A 371 -3.50 -18.14 -16.69
N ARG A 372 -4.79 -18.32 -16.39
CA ARG A 372 -5.46 -17.89 -15.14
C ARG A 372 -5.28 -16.39 -14.88
N VAL A 373 -5.42 -15.59 -15.92
CA VAL A 373 -5.31 -14.12 -15.88
C VAL A 373 -6.64 -13.47 -16.24
N THR A 374 -6.85 -12.23 -15.79
CA THR A 374 -8.06 -11.44 -16.08
C THR A 374 -7.70 -10.13 -16.79
N PRO A 375 -8.59 -9.59 -17.65
CA PRO A 375 -8.38 -8.29 -18.29
C PRO A 375 -8.19 -7.14 -17.27
N ASP A 376 -8.81 -7.25 -16.09
CA ASP A 376 -8.73 -6.23 -15.03
C ASP A 376 -7.41 -6.22 -14.26
N SER A 377 -6.49 -7.13 -14.55
CA SER A 377 -5.20 -7.22 -13.87
C SER A 377 -4.26 -6.03 -14.14
N ARG A 378 -4.63 -5.15 -15.08
CA ARG A 378 -3.82 -4.03 -15.55
C ARG A 378 -4.13 -2.74 -14.77
N PRO A 379 -3.17 -2.20 -13.99
CA PRO A 379 -3.42 -0.99 -13.23
C PRO A 379 -3.58 0.23 -14.14
N MET A 380 -4.46 1.14 -13.73
CA MET A 380 -4.62 2.46 -14.34
C MET A 380 -3.30 3.25 -14.31
N VAL A 381 -3.04 4.02 -15.36
CA VAL A 381 -1.93 4.99 -15.41
C VAL A 381 -2.15 6.10 -14.37
N GLN A 382 -1.09 6.48 -13.65
CA GLN A 382 -1.17 7.41 -12.52
C GLN A 382 -0.21 8.60 -12.64
N PHE A 383 0.94 8.44 -13.31
CA PHE A 383 2.02 9.44 -13.25
C PHE A 383 2.24 10.23 -14.55
N VAL A 384 1.29 10.17 -15.47
CA VAL A 384 1.33 10.85 -16.77
C VAL A 384 0.23 11.91 -16.79
N GLU A 385 0.63 13.16 -17.06
CA GLU A 385 -0.26 14.34 -17.01
C GLU A 385 -1.11 14.48 -18.28
N ASP A 386 -0.50 14.24 -19.45
CA ASP A 386 -1.21 14.31 -20.73
C ASP A 386 -2.14 13.10 -20.89
N VAL A 387 -3.43 13.37 -21.09
CA VAL A 387 -4.48 12.36 -21.19
C VAL A 387 -4.31 11.44 -22.41
N ASN A 388 -3.83 11.96 -23.54
CA ASN A 388 -3.60 11.16 -24.75
C ASN A 388 -2.40 10.24 -24.58
N ILE A 389 -1.32 10.74 -23.96
CA ILE A 389 -0.15 9.91 -23.62
C ILE A 389 -0.53 8.85 -22.57
N ALA A 390 -1.32 9.23 -21.56
CA ALA A 390 -1.81 8.31 -20.55
C ALA A 390 -2.70 7.22 -21.18
N TYR A 391 -3.57 7.58 -22.12
CA TYR A 391 -4.40 6.62 -22.84
C TYR A 391 -3.56 5.68 -23.71
N ALA A 392 -2.55 6.18 -24.43
CA ALA A 392 -1.66 5.36 -25.25
C ALA A 392 -0.95 4.28 -24.41
N ILE A 393 -0.46 4.63 -23.22
CA ILE A 393 0.14 3.67 -22.28
C ILE A 393 -0.91 2.70 -21.73
N GLN A 394 -2.10 3.20 -21.35
CA GLN A 394 -3.18 2.36 -20.84
C GLN A 394 -3.63 1.33 -21.87
N ARG A 395 -3.80 1.76 -23.13
CA ARG A 395 -4.13 0.91 -24.27
C ARG A 395 -3.09 -0.19 -24.43
N TYR A 396 -1.81 0.16 -24.49
CA TYR A 396 -0.70 -0.80 -24.55
C TYR A 396 -0.78 -1.87 -23.45
N ARG A 397 -1.10 -1.49 -22.20
CA ARG A 397 -1.25 -2.44 -21.08
C ARG A 397 -2.42 -3.39 -21.27
N GLU A 398 -3.54 -2.85 -21.71
CA GLU A 398 -4.81 -3.58 -21.87
C GLU A 398 -4.76 -4.56 -23.03
N VAL A 399 -4.08 -4.20 -24.13
CA VAL A 399 -3.92 -5.09 -25.28
C VAL A 399 -2.78 -6.10 -25.11
N HIS A 400 -1.96 -6.02 -24.08
CA HIS A 400 -0.80 -6.93 -23.91
C HIS A 400 -1.18 -8.41 -23.96
N ASP A 401 -2.26 -8.81 -23.28
CA ASP A 401 -2.73 -10.21 -23.30
C ASP A 401 -3.31 -10.61 -24.68
N LEU A 402 -3.84 -9.63 -25.43
CA LEU A 402 -4.26 -9.82 -26.82
C LEU A 402 -3.08 -9.91 -27.78
N ILE A 403 -1.99 -9.18 -27.52
CA ILE A 403 -0.72 -9.32 -28.25
C ILE A 403 -0.17 -10.73 -28.06
N HIS A 404 -0.16 -11.25 -26.83
CA HIS A 404 0.19 -12.64 -26.55
C HIS A 404 -0.68 -13.63 -27.35
N THR A 405 -1.99 -13.39 -27.36
CA THR A 405 -2.95 -14.23 -28.10
C THR A 405 -2.70 -14.17 -29.61
N THR A 406 -2.49 -12.98 -30.17
CA THR A 406 -2.27 -12.75 -31.60
C THR A 406 -0.95 -13.35 -32.07
N LEU A 407 0.08 -13.30 -31.23
CA LEU A 407 1.39 -13.88 -31.50
C LEU A 407 1.47 -15.38 -31.15
N GLU A 408 0.39 -15.96 -30.63
CA GLU A 408 0.31 -17.36 -30.18
C GLU A 408 1.38 -17.73 -29.13
N MET A 409 1.75 -16.77 -28.27
CA MET A 409 2.80 -16.92 -27.25
C MET A 409 2.20 -17.03 -25.85
N GLN A 410 2.48 -18.15 -25.16
CA GLN A 410 2.07 -18.36 -23.76
C GLN A 410 2.87 -17.51 -22.77
N THR A 411 2.34 -17.27 -21.56
CA THR A 411 2.97 -16.43 -20.52
C THR A 411 4.11 -17.12 -19.75
N HIS A 412 4.54 -18.30 -20.18
CA HIS A 412 5.77 -18.91 -19.66
C HIS A 412 7.00 -18.09 -20.07
N MET A 413 8.12 -18.21 -19.33
CA MET A 413 9.31 -17.37 -19.51
C MET A 413 9.83 -17.27 -20.96
N LEU A 414 9.74 -18.34 -21.76
CA LEU A 414 10.19 -18.33 -23.14
C LEU A 414 9.34 -17.42 -24.04
N GLY A 415 8.01 -17.56 -23.93
CA GLY A 415 7.02 -16.77 -24.67
C GLY A 415 7.00 -15.32 -24.22
N GLU A 416 7.06 -15.08 -22.90
CA GLU A 416 7.18 -13.72 -22.33
C GLU A 416 8.37 -12.96 -22.91
N VAL A 417 9.58 -13.55 -22.87
CA VAL A 417 10.78 -12.90 -23.40
C VAL A 417 10.69 -12.68 -24.91
N THR A 418 10.00 -13.58 -25.63
CA THR A 418 9.77 -13.44 -27.08
C THR A 418 8.85 -12.27 -27.40
N VAL A 419 7.73 -12.15 -26.69
CA VAL A 419 6.81 -11.00 -26.84
C VAL A 419 7.49 -9.70 -26.44
N LYS A 420 8.32 -9.70 -25.39
CA LYS A 420 9.09 -8.51 -24.99
C LYS A 420 10.02 -8.00 -26.09
N TRP A 421 10.56 -8.87 -26.95
CA TRP A 421 11.34 -8.43 -28.12
C TRP A 421 10.47 -7.71 -29.15
N VAL A 422 9.31 -8.26 -29.49
CA VAL A 422 8.35 -7.61 -30.40
C VAL A 422 7.93 -6.25 -29.83
N GLU A 423 7.54 -6.21 -28.56
CA GLU A 423 7.16 -4.98 -27.86
C GLU A 423 8.32 -3.98 -27.76
N ALA A 424 9.55 -4.42 -27.53
CA ALA A 424 10.72 -3.54 -27.44
C ALA A 424 10.99 -2.84 -28.76
N ILE A 425 10.92 -3.58 -29.88
CA ILE A 425 11.13 -3.05 -31.23
C ILE A 425 10.01 -2.06 -31.58
N GLN A 426 8.76 -2.45 -31.31
CA GLN A 426 7.60 -1.65 -31.69
C GLN A 426 7.40 -0.43 -30.79
N THR A 427 7.43 -0.58 -29.46
CA THR A 427 7.01 0.48 -28.51
C THR A 427 8.16 1.31 -27.97
N ARG A 428 9.40 0.79 -28.02
CA ARG A 428 10.61 1.39 -27.43
C ARG A 428 10.53 1.63 -25.92
N LEU A 429 9.57 1.02 -25.22
CA LEU A 429 9.43 1.16 -23.78
C LEU A 429 10.66 0.57 -23.06
N PRO A 430 11.29 1.29 -22.11
CA PRO A 430 12.47 0.82 -21.40
C PRO A 430 12.27 -0.53 -20.71
N MET A 431 11.08 -0.78 -20.15
CA MET A 431 10.74 -2.07 -19.52
C MET A 431 10.71 -3.24 -20.52
N CYS A 432 10.31 -3.00 -21.76
CA CYS A 432 10.31 -4.04 -22.80
C CYS A 432 11.72 -4.30 -23.29
N ILE A 433 12.50 -3.24 -23.54
CA ILE A 433 13.91 -3.35 -23.95
C ILE A 433 14.71 -4.12 -22.90
N THR A 434 14.59 -3.74 -21.63
CA THR A 434 15.31 -4.41 -20.53
C THR A 434 14.81 -5.85 -20.35
N GLY A 435 13.51 -6.10 -20.45
CA GLY A 435 12.94 -7.45 -20.44
C GLY A 435 13.43 -8.33 -21.59
N ALA A 436 13.57 -7.76 -22.78
CA ALA A 436 14.08 -8.43 -23.97
C ALA A 436 15.57 -8.79 -23.85
N LEU A 437 16.40 -7.85 -23.38
CA LEU A 437 17.85 -8.02 -23.23
C LEU A 437 18.20 -8.98 -22.08
N PHE A 438 17.59 -8.79 -20.91
CA PHE A 438 17.97 -9.51 -19.70
C PHE A 438 17.06 -10.70 -19.38
N GLY A 439 15.84 -10.77 -19.93
CA GLY A 439 14.91 -11.87 -19.64
C GLY A 439 15.43 -13.24 -20.05
N ALA A 440 16.20 -13.32 -21.15
CA ALA A 440 16.81 -14.55 -21.63
C ALA A 440 17.85 -15.16 -20.65
N THR A 441 18.41 -14.36 -19.73
CA THR A 441 19.36 -14.83 -18.71
C THR A 441 18.73 -15.81 -17.72
N ARG A 442 17.41 -15.72 -17.52
CA ARG A 442 16.63 -16.61 -16.64
C ARG A 442 16.21 -17.93 -17.31
N LEU A 443 16.46 -18.10 -18.61
CA LEU A 443 16.15 -19.33 -19.32
C LEU A 443 17.14 -20.44 -18.98
N ARG A 444 16.62 -21.67 -18.77
CA ARG A 444 17.43 -22.89 -18.66
C ARG A 444 18.20 -23.16 -19.97
N PRO A 445 19.34 -23.87 -19.95
CA PRO A 445 20.18 -24.07 -21.13
C PRO A 445 19.43 -24.60 -22.38
N LYS A 446 18.56 -25.61 -22.21
CA LYS A 446 17.75 -26.16 -23.32
C LYS A 446 16.81 -25.11 -23.93
N HIS A 447 16.09 -24.35 -23.11
CA HIS A 447 15.19 -23.28 -23.58
C HIS A 447 15.97 -22.11 -24.18
N ARG A 448 17.18 -21.80 -23.70
CA ARG A 448 18.03 -20.76 -24.26
C ARG A 448 18.52 -21.09 -25.67
N ASN A 449 18.83 -22.36 -25.94
CA ASN A 449 19.17 -22.81 -27.29
C ASN A 449 17.98 -22.70 -28.24
N LEU A 450 16.79 -23.16 -27.81
CA LEU A 450 15.56 -23.05 -28.59
C LEU A 450 15.21 -21.59 -28.87
N TYR A 451 15.33 -20.75 -27.84
CA TYR A 451 15.12 -19.32 -27.91
C TYR A 451 16.03 -18.65 -28.96
N ARG A 452 17.34 -18.88 -28.88
CA ARG A 452 18.32 -18.30 -29.79
C ARG A 452 18.13 -18.79 -31.23
N LYS A 453 17.76 -20.06 -31.42
CA LYS A 453 17.64 -20.68 -32.75
C LYS A 453 16.35 -20.27 -33.48
N TYR A 454 15.22 -20.19 -32.77
CA TYR A 454 13.91 -20.02 -33.41
C TYR A 454 13.13 -18.79 -32.94
N TYR A 455 13.01 -18.57 -31.62
CA TYR A 455 12.12 -17.54 -31.08
C TYR A 455 12.67 -16.13 -31.27
N LEU A 456 13.96 -15.90 -31.01
CA LEU A 456 14.57 -14.58 -31.11
C LEU A 456 14.59 -14.05 -32.56
N PRO A 457 15.05 -14.82 -33.57
CA PRO A 457 14.98 -14.35 -34.96
C PRO A 457 13.56 -14.05 -35.41
N TRP A 458 12.61 -14.91 -35.06
CA TRP A 458 11.20 -14.73 -35.39
C TRP A 458 10.59 -13.48 -34.72
N ALA A 459 10.91 -13.23 -33.44
CA ALA A 459 10.44 -12.05 -32.72
C ALA A 459 11.01 -10.75 -33.31
N ILE A 460 12.26 -10.76 -33.75
CA ILE A 460 12.87 -9.61 -34.42
C ILE A 460 12.20 -9.34 -35.76
N GLU A 461 12.06 -10.38 -36.58
CA GLU A 461 11.40 -10.29 -37.89
C GLU A 461 9.95 -9.78 -37.75
N THR A 462 9.19 -10.36 -36.82
CA THR A 462 7.82 -9.95 -36.53
C THR A 462 7.77 -8.52 -36.01
N GLY A 463 8.62 -8.15 -35.05
CA GLY A 463 8.65 -6.80 -34.49
C GLY A 463 9.00 -5.71 -35.51
N MET A 464 9.82 -6.03 -36.51
CA MET A 464 10.23 -5.09 -37.56
C MET A 464 9.23 -4.99 -38.72
N ASN A 465 8.60 -6.10 -39.09
CA ASN A 465 7.80 -6.17 -40.32
C ASN A 465 6.28 -6.12 -40.09
N SER A 466 5.79 -6.49 -38.90
CA SER A 466 4.35 -6.48 -38.63
C SER A 466 3.82 -5.07 -38.41
N ASN A 467 2.50 -4.92 -38.61
CA ASN A 467 1.79 -3.70 -38.26
C ASN A 467 1.96 -3.36 -36.77
N PHE A 468 1.88 -2.08 -36.43
CA PHE A 468 2.04 -1.64 -35.05
C PHE A 468 0.87 -2.12 -34.18
N LEU A 469 1.14 -3.08 -33.28
CA LEU A 469 0.08 -3.89 -32.66
C LEU A 469 -0.83 -3.09 -31.70
N VAL A 470 -0.37 -1.94 -31.21
CA VAL A 470 -1.18 -1.05 -30.34
C VAL A 470 -2.28 -0.35 -31.15
N ASN A 471 -2.14 -0.22 -32.47
CA ASN A 471 -3.11 0.41 -33.36
C ASN A 471 -4.27 -0.50 -33.75
N ILE A 472 -4.28 -1.76 -33.29
CA ILE A 472 -5.31 -2.72 -33.68
C ILE A 472 -6.57 -2.51 -32.83
N TYR A 473 -7.71 -2.39 -33.49
CA TYR A 473 -9.02 -2.23 -32.86
C TYR A 473 -9.65 -3.60 -32.57
N PHE A 474 -9.05 -4.35 -31.64
CA PHE A 474 -9.45 -5.72 -31.28
C PHE A 474 -10.95 -5.86 -30.93
N GLU A 475 -11.55 -4.83 -30.32
CA GLU A 475 -12.93 -4.84 -29.87
C GLU A 475 -13.96 -5.04 -30.99
N ASN A 476 -13.59 -4.71 -32.23
CA ASN A 476 -14.44 -4.86 -33.41
C ASN A 476 -14.17 -6.15 -34.19
N ARG A 477 -13.24 -7.00 -33.72
CA ARG A 477 -12.67 -8.11 -34.50
C ARG A 477 -12.78 -9.47 -33.77
N TRP A 478 -13.66 -9.60 -32.79
CA TRP A 478 -13.77 -10.83 -31.98
C TRP A 478 -14.17 -12.07 -32.79
N ASP A 479 -14.98 -11.91 -33.84
CA ASP A 479 -15.39 -12.93 -34.82
C ASP A 479 -14.34 -13.22 -35.90
N GLN A 480 -13.35 -12.34 -36.09
CA GLN A 480 -12.34 -12.51 -37.12
C GLN A 480 -11.50 -13.77 -36.83
N SER A 481 -11.22 -14.55 -37.88
CA SER A 481 -10.27 -15.66 -37.83
C SER A 481 -8.89 -15.16 -37.42
N LEU A 482 -8.24 -15.87 -36.49
CA LEU A 482 -6.90 -15.51 -36.00
C LEU A 482 -5.86 -15.56 -37.13
N MET A 483 -5.98 -16.50 -38.06
CA MET A 483 -5.07 -16.61 -39.21
C MET A 483 -5.24 -15.43 -40.16
N ASP A 484 -6.47 -15.03 -40.45
CA ASP A 484 -6.75 -13.88 -41.34
C ASP A 484 -6.24 -12.58 -40.71
N LEU A 485 -6.45 -12.43 -39.40
CA LEU A 485 -5.91 -11.31 -38.63
C LEU A 485 -4.37 -11.29 -38.66
N GLN A 486 -3.71 -12.42 -38.43
CA GLN A 486 -2.24 -12.51 -38.51
C GLN A 486 -1.73 -12.15 -39.90
N GLN A 487 -2.40 -12.60 -40.97
CA GLN A 487 -2.02 -12.28 -42.34
C GLN A 487 -2.19 -10.78 -42.66
N GLU A 488 -3.30 -10.18 -42.21
CA GLU A 488 -3.55 -8.73 -42.33
C GLU A 488 -2.47 -7.90 -41.63
N LEU A 489 -2.02 -8.37 -40.46
CA LEU A 489 -0.99 -7.72 -39.64
C LEU A 489 0.44 -8.04 -40.08
N GLN A 490 0.62 -8.83 -41.14
CA GLN A 490 1.93 -9.30 -41.61
C GLN A 490 2.71 -10.07 -40.55
N ILE A 491 2.01 -10.85 -39.72
CA ILE A 491 2.57 -11.73 -38.70
C ILE A 491 2.65 -13.15 -39.27
N ASN A 492 3.86 -13.67 -39.41
CA ASN A 492 4.07 -15.07 -39.77
C ASN A 492 3.84 -15.95 -38.54
N SER A 493 2.86 -16.87 -38.55
CA SER A 493 2.64 -17.76 -37.40
C SER A 493 3.93 -18.54 -37.04
N PHE A 494 4.25 -18.57 -35.74
CA PHE A 494 5.43 -19.27 -35.23
C PHE A 494 5.37 -20.79 -35.49
N GLN A 495 4.18 -21.38 -35.47
CA GLN A 495 4.00 -22.82 -35.73
C GLN A 495 4.28 -23.18 -37.19
N GLN A 496 4.00 -22.26 -38.12
CA GLN A 496 4.27 -22.44 -39.55
C GLN A 496 5.76 -22.24 -39.85
N SER A 497 6.36 -21.17 -39.32
CA SER A 497 7.81 -20.88 -39.46
C SER A 497 8.71 -21.98 -38.88
N SER A 498 8.28 -22.63 -37.80
CA SER A 498 9.03 -23.73 -37.19
C SER A 498 8.87 -25.06 -37.93
N LYS A 499 7.71 -25.36 -38.53
CA LYS A 499 7.53 -26.53 -39.40
C LYS A 499 8.36 -26.42 -40.68
N ASP A 500 8.36 -25.26 -41.33
CA ASP A 500 9.12 -25.05 -42.58
C ASP A 500 10.64 -25.16 -42.36
N LYS A 501 11.14 -24.73 -41.19
CA LYS A 501 12.57 -24.86 -40.82
C LYS A 501 12.97 -26.24 -40.33
N VAL A 502 12.03 -27.11 -39.97
CA VAL A 502 12.30 -28.52 -39.62
C VAL A 502 12.29 -29.41 -40.86
N VAL A 503 11.60 -29.01 -41.94
CA VAL A 503 11.59 -29.72 -43.23
C VAL A 503 12.86 -29.42 -44.07
N GLN A 504 13.60 -28.35 -43.75
CA GLN A 504 14.87 -28.00 -44.41
C GLN A 504 16.15 -28.48 -43.68
N ILE A 505 16.05 -29.41 -42.73
CA ILE A 505 17.20 -30.03 -42.04
C ILE A 505 17.26 -31.52 -42.35
#